data_AF-A0A0M6YN73-F1
#
_entry.id   AF-A0A0M6YN73-F1
#
_cell.length_a   1.000
_cell.length_b   1.000
_cell.length_c   1.000
_cell.angle_alpha   90.00
_cell.angle_beta   90.00
_cell.angle_gamma   90.00
#
_symmetry.space_group_name_H-M   'P 1'
#
loop_
_entity.id
_entity.type
_entity.pdbx_description
1 polymer ?
#
loop_
_entity_poly.entity_id
_entity_poly.type
_entity_poly.pdbx_seq_one_letter_code
_entity_poly.pdbx_strand_id
1 'polypeptide(L)'
;MARILETRWYPHDLSLDEDIAVIGDVHGMTEPLGSLLDHLDDVRVIQLGDLIDRGPDSLGSVRTGWERIHLQGGILLPGNHEGLLFEALAHLDRPKVTGDGTSWHGFADPIDAWLSNGGGSMLKEIDLYGTLSPQDGLRAIRAALPSGYEAWLRSAPSHHRCGEILVVHAGVHHKAKDPEGWLAQPLTLDAANSSSPHHDHWAWIRGDWAAWAEGWTRYNARAVIHGHTAPWTRSFEDGSELSTHLDKLGTVGRINVDGGSYRNGTVAAVHLRKGEYRFLGAVRGL
;
A
#
# COMPACT_ATOMS: atom_id res chain seq x y z
N MET A 1 -4.86 12.78 18.58
CA MET A 1 -3.76 11.81 18.48
C MET A 1 -4.38 10.44 18.51
N ALA A 2 -4.02 9.57 17.57
CA ALA A 2 -4.56 8.23 17.48
C ALA A 2 -4.12 7.38 18.69
N ARG A 3 -4.96 6.41 19.09
CA ARG A 3 -4.62 5.47 20.16
C ARG A 3 -3.66 4.42 19.62
N ILE A 4 -2.47 4.30 20.20
CA ILE A 4 -1.51 3.25 19.86
C ILE A 4 -1.86 1.95 20.60
N LEU A 5 -1.96 0.88 19.83
CA LEU A 5 -1.99 -0.50 20.27
C LEU A 5 -0.64 -1.12 19.94
N GLU A 6 -0.09 -1.93 20.85
CA GLU A 6 1.16 -2.64 20.61
C GLU A 6 1.14 -4.02 21.24
N THR A 7 1.82 -4.97 20.59
CA THR A 7 2.09 -6.28 21.19
C THR A 7 3.36 -6.24 22.03
N ARG A 8 3.57 -7.28 22.83
CA ARG A 8 4.91 -7.65 23.24
C ARG A 8 5.78 -7.97 22.02
N TRP A 9 7.09 -8.07 22.24
CA TRP A 9 8.02 -8.62 21.25
C TRP A 9 7.89 -10.15 21.17
N TYR A 10 7.96 -10.68 19.95
CA TYR A 10 7.96 -12.11 19.62
C TYR A 10 9.31 -12.46 19.00
N PRO A 11 9.86 -13.66 19.27
CA PRO A 11 11.13 -14.07 18.69
C PRO A 11 11.01 -14.41 17.20
N HIS A 12 12.05 -14.13 16.42
CA HIS A 12 12.24 -14.67 15.08
C HIS A 12 13.70 -15.03 14.83
N ASP A 13 13.96 -15.82 13.80
CA ASP A 13 15.30 -16.24 13.38
C ASP A 13 15.66 -15.77 11.96
N LEU A 14 14.88 -14.83 11.39
CA LEU A 14 15.19 -14.16 10.13
C LEU A 14 16.46 -13.32 10.25
N SER A 15 17.29 -13.35 9.21
CA SER A 15 18.36 -12.35 9.03
C SER A 15 17.78 -11.04 8.51
N LEU A 16 18.23 -9.93 9.08
CA LEU A 16 17.90 -8.56 8.71
C LEU A 16 19.19 -7.82 8.36
N ASP A 17 19.15 -6.95 7.36
CA ASP A 17 20.26 -6.05 7.05
C ASP A 17 20.30 -4.87 8.04
N GLU A 18 19.12 -4.46 8.54
CA GLU A 18 18.92 -3.37 9.51
C GLU A 18 17.57 -3.52 10.24
N ASP A 19 17.39 -2.75 11.31
CA ASP A 19 16.11 -2.64 12.00
C ASP A 19 15.11 -1.86 11.13
N ILE A 20 13.91 -2.42 10.93
CA ILE A 20 12.91 -1.85 10.03
C ILE A 20 11.53 -1.82 10.68
N ALA A 21 10.72 -0.83 10.28
CA ALA A 21 9.28 -0.84 10.53
C ALA A 21 8.52 -0.80 9.19
N VAL A 22 7.64 -1.76 8.98
CA VAL A 22 6.80 -1.83 7.78
C VAL A 22 5.39 -1.40 8.12
N ILE A 23 4.91 -0.31 7.51
CA ILE A 23 3.57 0.27 7.69
C ILE A 23 2.69 -0.13 6.50
N GLY A 24 1.50 -0.64 6.78
CA GLY A 24 0.53 -1.04 5.76
C GLY A 24 -0.27 0.10 5.13
N ASP A 25 -1.40 -0.27 4.54
CA ASP A 25 -2.34 0.58 3.83
C ASP A 25 -2.90 1.69 4.75
N VAL A 26 -2.91 2.92 4.27
CA VAL A 26 -3.27 4.11 5.07
C VAL A 26 -4.61 4.69 4.65
N HIS A 27 -4.92 4.74 3.36
CA HIS A 27 -6.19 5.21 2.81
C HIS A 27 -6.68 6.52 3.44
N GLY A 28 -5.85 7.57 3.38
CA GLY A 28 -6.21 8.89 3.88
C GLY A 28 -6.33 9.01 5.41
N MET A 29 -5.83 8.04 6.17
CA MET A 29 -5.77 8.09 7.64
C MET A 29 -4.48 8.74 8.15
N THR A 30 -4.32 10.04 7.82
CA THR A 30 -3.10 10.81 8.13
C THR A 30 -2.77 10.86 9.62
N GLU A 31 -3.77 11.06 10.49
CA GLU A 31 -3.53 11.11 11.94
C GLU A 31 -2.98 9.77 12.48
N PRO A 32 -3.61 8.61 12.20
CA PRO A 32 -3.01 7.31 12.51
C PRO A 32 -1.60 7.10 11.95
N LEU A 33 -1.35 7.44 10.68
CA LEU A 33 -0.02 7.34 10.08
C LEU A 33 1.00 8.18 10.85
N GLY A 34 0.70 9.45 11.11
CA GLY A 34 1.57 10.35 11.86
C GLY A 34 1.84 9.84 13.28
N SER A 35 0.81 9.30 13.95
CA SER A 35 0.96 8.75 15.31
C SER A 35 1.85 7.50 15.34
N LEU A 36 1.80 6.64 14.31
CA LEU A 36 2.74 5.52 14.18
C LEU A 36 4.17 6.00 13.95
N LEU A 37 4.37 6.98 13.07
CA LEU A 37 5.70 7.54 12.78
C LEU A 37 6.32 8.19 14.01
N ASP A 38 5.52 8.88 14.83
CA ASP A 38 5.98 9.45 16.11
C ASP A 38 6.37 8.35 17.11
N HIS A 39 5.64 7.24 17.14
CA HIS A 39 5.90 6.11 18.06
C HIS A 39 7.08 5.23 17.64
N LEU A 40 7.36 5.18 16.35
CA LEU A 40 8.43 4.37 15.74
C LEU A 40 9.78 5.07 15.69
N ASP A 41 9.93 6.26 16.29
CA ASP A 41 11.11 7.12 16.22
C ASP A 41 12.45 6.35 16.19
N ASP A 42 13.37 6.77 15.33
CA ASP A 42 14.70 6.17 15.07
C ASP A 42 14.71 4.74 14.48
N VAL A 43 13.78 4.42 13.58
CA VAL A 43 13.79 3.18 12.77
C VAL A 43 13.60 3.48 11.29
N ARG A 44 14.21 2.67 10.41
CA ARG A 44 13.95 2.80 8.98
C ARG A 44 12.53 2.34 8.64
N VAL A 45 11.71 3.28 8.18
CA VAL A 45 10.32 3.01 7.80
C VAL A 45 10.22 2.59 6.34
N ILE A 46 9.43 1.54 6.08
CA ILE A 46 8.97 1.10 4.77
C ILE A 46 7.45 1.20 4.74
N GLN A 47 6.86 2.04 3.90
CA GLN A 47 5.40 2.14 3.74
C GLN A 47 4.96 1.39 2.48
N LEU A 48 3.93 0.55 2.61
CA LEU A 48 3.52 -0.46 1.62
C LEU A 48 2.68 0.05 0.44
N GLY A 49 2.39 1.34 0.35
CA GLY A 49 1.45 1.91 -0.62
C GLY A 49 0.03 2.06 -0.10
N ASP A 50 -0.89 2.44 -0.99
CA ASP A 50 -2.27 2.79 -0.67
C ASP A 50 -2.35 3.87 0.43
N LEU A 51 -1.62 4.97 0.21
CA LEU A 51 -1.72 6.19 1.01
C LEU A 51 -3.03 6.94 0.77
N ILE A 52 -3.54 6.84 -0.46
CA ILE A 52 -4.69 7.62 -0.94
C ILE A 52 -5.99 6.84 -0.93
N ASP A 53 -7.06 7.58 -1.25
CA ASP A 53 -8.42 7.11 -1.48
C ASP A 53 -9.12 6.54 -0.23
N ARG A 54 -10.44 6.39 -0.35
CA ARG A 54 -11.40 5.89 0.63
C ARG A 54 -11.56 6.74 1.89
N GLY A 55 -10.47 7.09 2.58
CA GLY A 55 -10.51 7.92 3.78
C GLY A 55 -10.57 9.43 3.51
N PRO A 56 -10.52 10.24 4.57
CA PRO A 56 -10.85 11.66 4.49
C PRO A 56 -9.70 12.59 4.11
N ASP A 57 -8.44 12.14 4.17
CA ASP A 57 -7.25 13.01 4.05
C ASP A 57 -6.10 12.32 3.27
N SER A 58 -6.37 11.99 2.02
CA SER A 58 -5.42 11.40 1.08
C SER A 58 -4.24 12.33 0.82
N LEU A 59 -4.49 13.63 0.64
CA LEU A 59 -3.43 14.62 0.40
C LEU A 59 -2.51 14.78 1.61
N GLY A 60 -3.06 14.77 2.82
CA GLY A 60 -2.28 14.74 4.06
C GLY A 60 -1.46 13.47 4.20
N SER A 61 -2.02 12.31 3.83
CA SER A 61 -1.31 11.01 3.90
C SER A 61 -0.15 10.96 2.90
N VAL A 62 -0.36 11.44 1.67
CA VAL A 62 0.70 11.58 0.65
C VAL A 62 1.80 12.52 1.14
N ARG A 63 1.44 13.70 1.65
CA ARG A 63 2.42 14.66 2.18
C ARG A 63 3.24 14.04 3.32
N THR A 64 2.56 13.36 4.24
CA THR A 64 3.18 12.69 5.38
C THR A 64 4.15 11.60 4.92
N GLY A 65 3.74 10.68 4.05
CA GLY A 65 4.62 9.65 3.50
C GLY A 65 5.79 10.22 2.70
N TRP A 66 5.56 11.27 1.92
CA TRP A 66 6.61 11.92 1.14
C TRP A 66 7.64 12.61 2.03
N GLU A 67 7.20 13.48 2.93
CA GLU A 67 8.08 14.35 3.72
C GLU A 67 8.73 13.61 4.91
N ARG A 68 7.99 12.70 5.56
CA ARG A 68 8.45 12.04 6.79
C ARG A 68 9.02 10.65 6.58
N ILE A 69 8.81 10.02 5.42
CA ILE A 69 9.36 8.70 5.11
C ILE A 69 10.35 8.83 3.96
N HIS A 70 9.87 9.19 2.76
CA HIS A 70 10.71 9.18 1.57
C HIS A 70 11.89 10.16 1.65
N LEU A 71 11.63 11.43 1.98
CA LEU A 71 12.68 12.45 2.08
C LEU A 71 13.60 12.26 3.31
N GLN A 72 13.24 11.40 4.26
CA GLN A 72 14.05 11.06 5.43
C GLN A 72 14.82 9.74 5.28
N GLY A 73 14.89 9.17 4.07
CA GLY A 73 15.66 7.95 3.78
C GLY A 73 14.90 6.64 3.99
N GLY A 74 13.64 6.71 4.39
CA GLY A 74 12.72 5.58 4.37
C GLY A 74 12.34 5.16 2.95
N ILE A 75 11.64 4.04 2.85
CA ILE A 75 11.14 3.50 1.58
C ILE A 75 9.64 3.75 1.50
N LEU A 76 9.22 4.35 0.40
CA LEU A 76 7.82 4.43 0.02
C LEU A 76 7.61 3.45 -1.13
N LEU A 77 6.66 2.54 -1.00
CA LEU A 77 6.19 1.68 -2.09
C LEU A 77 4.85 2.22 -2.59
N PRO A 78 4.53 2.13 -3.89
CA PRO A 78 3.20 2.43 -4.39
C PRO A 78 2.28 1.21 -4.24
N GLY A 79 1.00 1.47 -3.97
CA GLY A 79 -0.05 0.47 -4.02
C GLY A 79 -0.83 0.54 -5.31
N ASN A 80 -1.88 -0.27 -5.42
CA ASN A 80 -2.72 -0.23 -6.61
C ASN A 80 -3.50 1.08 -6.74
N HIS A 81 -3.79 1.77 -5.63
CA HIS A 81 -4.46 3.06 -5.67
C HIS A 81 -3.58 4.16 -6.25
N GLU A 82 -2.31 4.23 -5.87
CA GLU A 82 -1.34 5.12 -6.53
C GLU A 82 -1.19 4.78 -8.01
N GLY A 83 -1.25 3.49 -8.36
CA GLY A 83 -1.26 3.03 -9.75
C GLY A 83 -2.42 3.62 -10.54
N LEU A 84 -3.65 3.48 -10.04
CA LEU A 84 -4.86 4.03 -10.67
C LEU A 84 -4.83 5.56 -10.78
N LEU A 85 -4.37 6.26 -9.74
CA LEU A 85 -4.23 7.72 -9.79
C LEU A 85 -3.20 8.14 -10.86
N PHE A 86 -2.03 7.50 -10.87
CA PHE A 86 -0.98 7.79 -11.84
C PHE A 86 -1.45 7.61 -13.28
N GLU A 87 -2.22 6.55 -13.49
CA GLU A 87 -2.90 6.20 -14.72
C GLU A 87 -3.94 7.26 -15.15
N ALA A 88 -4.78 7.72 -14.24
CA ALA A 88 -5.74 8.81 -14.48
C ALA A 88 -5.02 10.14 -14.80
N LEU A 89 -3.92 10.46 -14.10
CA LEU A 89 -3.11 11.65 -14.35
C LEU A 89 -2.47 11.61 -15.74
N ALA A 90 -1.89 10.47 -16.12
CA ALA A 90 -1.31 10.28 -17.45
C ALA A 90 -2.38 10.39 -18.56
N HIS A 91 -3.62 10.00 -18.27
CA HIS A 91 -4.73 10.15 -19.20
C HIS A 91 -5.10 11.62 -19.47
N LEU A 92 -4.94 12.54 -18.50
CA LEU A 92 -5.18 13.97 -18.72
C LEU A 92 -4.28 14.58 -19.79
N ASP A 93 -3.09 14.02 -19.99
CA ASP A 93 -2.08 14.49 -20.94
C ASP A 93 -2.28 13.88 -22.35
N ARG A 94 -3.16 12.88 -22.49
CA ARG A 94 -3.44 12.23 -23.79
C ARG A 94 -4.48 13.03 -24.58
N PRO A 95 -4.36 13.12 -25.92
CA PRO A 95 -5.44 13.61 -26.75
C PRO A 95 -6.71 12.76 -26.49
N LYS A 96 -7.89 13.39 -26.45
CA LYS A 96 -9.17 12.64 -26.39
C LYS A 96 -9.25 11.71 -27.61
N VAL A 97 -8.94 10.43 -27.42
CA VAL A 97 -9.28 9.40 -28.40
C VAL A 97 -10.73 9.03 -28.13
N THR A 98 -11.64 9.50 -28.96
CA THR A 98 -13.02 9.06 -28.93
C THR A 98 -13.10 7.62 -29.43
N GLY A 99 -13.28 6.67 -28.51
CA GLY A 99 -13.87 5.36 -28.77
C GLY A 99 -13.16 4.44 -29.76
N ASP A 100 -12.14 3.71 -29.29
CA ASP A 100 -11.71 2.47 -29.95
C ASP A 100 -12.39 1.21 -29.37
N GLY A 101 -13.22 1.37 -28.33
CA GLY A 101 -13.98 0.27 -27.72
C GLY A 101 -13.17 -0.60 -26.76
N THR A 102 -11.94 -0.20 -26.39
CA THR A 102 -11.16 -0.93 -25.38
C THR A 102 -11.59 -0.49 -23.97
N SER A 103 -11.96 -1.47 -23.13
CA SER A 103 -12.23 -1.22 -21.71
C SER A 103 -10.90 -1.20 -20.94
N TRP A 104 -10.75 -0.27 -20.01
CA TRP A 104 -9.57 -0.17 -19.16
C TRP A 104 -9.92 -0.69 -17.76
N HIS A 105 -9.34 -1.84 -17.38
CA HIS A 105 -9.71 -2.54 -16.14
C HIS A 105 -11.21 -2.91 -16.07
N GLY A 106 -11.87 -3.07 -17.23
CA GLY A 106 -13.32 -3.26 -17.29
C GLY A 106 -14.15 -1.97 -17.21
N PHE A 107 -13.50 -0.80 -17.13
CA PHE A 107 -14.14 0.52 -17.14
C PHE A 107 -14.01 1.22 -18.49
N ALA A 108 -14.80 2.28 -18.69
CA ALA A 108 -14.81 3.03 -19.93
C ALA A 108 -13.53 3.86 -20.14
N ASP A 109 -12.91 4.36 -19.06
CA ASP A 109 -11.64 5.10 -19.11
C ASP A 109 -10.86 5.07 -17.77
N PRO A 110 -9.62 5.59 -17.76
CA PRO A 110 -8.78 5.71 -16.56
C PRO A 110 -9.31 6.44 -15.35
N ILE A 111 -10.01 7.54 -15.60
CA ILE A 111 -10.56 8.37 -14.54
C ILE A 111 -11.72 7.60 -13.90
N ASP A 112 -12.57 6.97 -14.71
CA ASP A 112 -13.67 6.12 -14.22
C ASP A 112 -13.17 4.94 -13.37
N ALA A 113 -12.08 4.29 -13.77
CA ALA A 113 -11.45 3.21 -13.01
C ALA A 113 -10.99 3.69 -11.63
N TRP A 114 -10.26 4.80 -11.55
CA TRP A 114 -9.81 5.38 -10.28
C TRP A 114 -10.98 5.81 -9.39
N LEU A 115 -11.98 6.52 -9.95
CA LEU A 115 -13.17 6.96 -9.22
C LEU A 115 -13.95 5.78 -8.62
N SER A 116 -14.13 4.71 -9.40
CA SER A 116 -14.84 3.50 -8.98
C SER A 116 -14.13 2.74 -7.86
N ASN A 117 -12.83 2.99 -7.65
CA ASN A 117 -12.03 2.34 -6.60
C ASN A 117 -11.84 3.21 -5.35
N GLY A 118 -12.38 4.43 -5.29
CA GLY A 118 -12.35 5.26 -4.09
C GLY A 118 -11.78 6.66 -4.31
N GLY A 119 -11.33 6.99 -5.53
CA GLY A 119 -10.79 8.31 -5.89
C GLY A 119 -11.71 9.49 -5.62
N GLY A 120 -13.03 9.25 -5.58
CA GLY A 120 -14.01 10.27 -5.22
C GLY A 120 -13.82 10.86 -3.81
N SER A 121 -13.14 10.16 -2.90
CA SER A 121 -12.77 10.73 -1.58
C SER A 121 -11.74 11.85 -1.70
N MET A 122 -10.68 11.63 -2.48
CA MET A 122 -9.65 12.62 -2.76
C MET A 122 -10.20 13.82 -3.52
N LEU A 123 -11.17 13.62 -4.43
CA LEU A 123 -11.87 14.74 -5.07
C LEU A 123 -12.62 15.63 -4.07
N LYS A 124 -13.23 15.05 -3.03
CA LYS A 124 -13.96 15.82 -2.00
C LYS A 124 -13.05 16.69 -1.14
N GLU A 125 -11.76 16.36 -1.05
CA GLU A 125 -10.76 17.20 -0.37
C GLU A 125 -10.52 18.52 -1.12
N ILE A 126 -10.69 18.51 -2.46
CA ILE A 126 -10.55 19.69 -3.31
C ILE A 126 -11.88 20.42 -3.48
N ASP A 127 -12.96 19.68 -3.74
CA ASP A 127 -14.26 20.20 -4.10
C ASP A 127 -15.37 19.41 -3.42
N LEU A 128 -15.64 19.81 -2.18
CA LEU A 128 -16.62 19.16 -1.30
C LEU A 128 -18.03 19.11 -1.90
N TYR A 129 -18.39 20.09 -2.74
CA TYR A 129 -19.73 20.23 -3.29
C TYR A 129 -19.87 19.62 -4.70
N GLY A 130 -18.80 19.10 -5.30
CA GLY A 130 -18.85 18.45 -6.61
C GLY A 130 -19.21 19.40 -7.75
N THR A 131 -18.71 20.62 -7.70
CA THR A 131 -18.87 21.65 -8.73
C THR A 131 -17.92 21.49 -9.93
N LEU A 132 -16.78 20.85 -9.72
CA LEU A 132 -15.76 20.59 -10.73
C LEU A 132 -16.11 19.33 -11.54
N SER A 133 -15.71 19.34 -12.82
CA SER A 133 -15.64 18.10 -13.59
C SER A 133 -14.57 17.16 -12.98
N PRO A 134 -14.67 15.83 -13.15
CA PRO A 134 -13.62 14.91 -12.71
C PRO A 134 -12.22 15.29 -13.22
N GLN A 135 -12.13 15.78 -14.46
CA GLN A 135 -10.86 16.21 -15.05
C GLN A 135 -10.31 17.46 -14.38
N ASP A 136 -11.15 18.47 -14.10
CA ASP A 136 -10.70 19.68 -13.41
C ASP A 136 -10.30 19.39 -11.97
N GLY A 137 -11.07 18.54 -11.27
CA GLY A 137 -10.72 18.06 -9.94
C GLY A 137 -9.39 17.30 -9.92
N LEU A 138 -9.15 16.42 -10.91
CA LEU A 138 -7.89 15.69 -11.03
C LEU A 138 -6.70 16.60 -11.35
N ARG A 139 -6.88 17.67 -12.14
CA ARG A 139 -5.84 18.71 -12.33
C ARG A 139 -5.53 19.45 -11.04
N ALA A 140 -6.54 19.76 -10.24
CA ALA A 140 -6.35 20.39 -8.94
C ALA A 140 -5.64 19.44 -7.95
N ILE A 141 -5.99 18.14 -7.94
CA ILE A 141 -5.24 17.12 -7.19
C ILE A 141 -3.78 17.07 -7.64
N ARG A 142 -3.51 17.01 -8.95
CA ARG A 142 -2.14 17.00 -9.51
C ARG A 142 -1.32 18.20 -9.00
N ALA A 143 -1.94 19.38 -8.93
CA ALA A 143 -1.31 20.59 -8.43
C ALA A 143 -1.07 20.59 -6.91
N ALA A 144 -1.84 19.79 -6.14
CA ALA A 144 -1.72 19.66 -4.69
C ALA A 144 -0.71 18.57 -4.25
N LEU A 145 -0.32 17.66 -5.15
CA LEU A 145 0.68 16.63 -4.87
C LEU A 145 2.05 17.27 -4.56
N PRO A 146 2.87 16.65 -3.68
CA PRO A 146 4.23 17.10 -3.43
C PRO A 146 5.06 17.16 -4.72
N SER A 147 5.95 18.16 -4.80
CA SER A 147 6.87 18.30 -5.92
C SER A 147 7.69 17.02 -6.11
N GLY A 148 7.65 16.46 -7.32
CA GLY A 148 8.35 15.23 -7.67
C GLY A 148 7.58 13.93 -7.40
N TYR A 149 6.46 13.96 -6.67
CA TYR A 149 5.68 12.75 -6.35
C TYR A 149 5.19 12.01 -7.59
N GLU A 150 4.56 12.71 -8.53
CA GLU A 150 4.09 12.09 -9.78
C GLU A 150 5.25 11.55 -10.64
N ALA A 151 6.38 12.28 -10.68
CA ALA A 151 7.56 11.83 -11.39
C ALA A 151 8.14 10.56 -10.74
N TRP A 152 8.10 10.48 -9.40
CA TRP A 152 8.53 9.32 -8.64
C TRP A 152 7.66 8.10 -8.90
N LEU A 153 6.33 8.23 -9.04
CA LEU A 153 5.43 7.10 -9.35
C LEU A 153 5.85 6.32 -10.61
N ARG A 154 6.50 6.98 -11.58
CA ARG A 154 7.03 6.34 -12.81
C ARG A 154 8.17 5.36 -12.55
N SER A 155 8.98 5.63 -11.53
CA SER A 155 10.19 4.88 -11.20
C SER A 155 10.12 4.27 -9.80
N ALA A 156 8.95 4.29 -9.17
CA ALA A 156 8.76 3.83 -7.82
C ALA A 156 9.07 2.32 -7.73
N PRO A 157 9.81 1.88 -6.70
CA PRO A 157 10.11 0.46 -6.55
C PRO A 157 8.82 -0.31 -6.24
N SER A 158 8.65 -1.47 -6.86
CA SER A 158 7.53 -2.38 -6.58
C SER A 158 7.65 -3.11 -5.24
N HIS A 159 8.89 -3.26 -4.76
CA HIS A 159 9.22 -4.03 -3.58
C HIS A 159 10.53 -3.55 -2.96
N HIS A 160 10.79 -4.01 -1.73
CA HIS A 160 12.04 -3.82 -1.03
C HIS A 160 12.50 -5.15 -0.40
N ARG A 161 13.81 -5.30 -0.20
CA ARG A 161 14.42 -6.46 0.45
C ARG A 161 15.24 -6.01 1.64
N CYS A 162 15.11 -6.69 2.77
CA CYS A 162 15.95 -6.53 3.95
C CYS A 162 16.30 -7.92 4.48
N GLY A 163 17.52 -8.37 4.23
CA GLY A 163 17.99 -9.72 4.52
C GLY A 163 17.09 -10.80 3.90
N GLU A 164 16.47 -11.61 4.74
CA GLU A 164 15.58 -12.72 4.32
C GLU A 164 14.11 -12.29 4.13
N ILE A 165 13.83 -10.99 4.09
CA ILE A 165 12.48 -10.43 4.02
C ILE A 165 12.25 -9.75 2.67
N LEU A 166 11.13 -10.08 2.04
CA LEU A 166 10.56 -9.36 0.90
C LEU A 166 9.38 -8.51 1.37
N VAL A 167 9.41 -7.21 1.08
CA VAL A 167 8.32 -6.26 1.35
C VAL A 167 7.71 -5.84 0.02
N VAL A 168 6.40 -6.06 -0.17
CA VAL A 168 5.69 -5.79 -1.44
C VAL A 168 4.23 -5.45 -1.15
N HIS A 169 3.62 -4.54 -1.91
CA HIS A 169 2.27 -4.03 -1.62
C HIS A 169 1.21 -5.13 -1.44
N ALA A 170 0.81 -5.83 -2.51
CA ALA A 170 -0.23 -6.84 -2.41
C ALA A 170 0.33 -8.23 -2.17
N GLY A 171 1.35 -8.65 -2.92
CA GLY A 171 1.94 -9.97 -2.75
C GLY A 171 2.72 -10.50 -3.94
N VAL A 172 2.95 -11.81 -3.92
CA VAL A 172 3.72 -12.51 -4.95
C VAL A 172 2.97 -13.71 -5.51
N HIS A 173 3.16 -13.99 -6.79
CA HIS A 173 2.61 -15.21 -7.37
C HIS A 173 3.45 -16.42 -6.95
N HIS A 174 2.89 -17.26 -6.07
CA HIS A 174 3.58 -18.42 -5.47
C HIS A 174 4.13 -19.43 -6.50
N LYS A 175 3.57 -19.43 -7.72
CA LYS A 175 4.01 -20.28 -8.85
C LYS A 175 4.71 -19.51 -9.98
N ALA A 176 5.18 -18.28 -9.76
CA ALA A 176 5.82 -17.49 -10.80
C ALA A 176 7.01 -18.25 -11.42
N LYS A 177 7.06 -18.33 -12.74
CA LYS A 177 8.20 -18.92 -13.47
C LYS A 177 9.42 -17.99 -13.44
N ASP A 178 9.16 -16.69 -13.44
CA ASP A 178 10.14 -15.62 -13.35
C ASP A 178 9.76 -14.70 -12.16
N PRO A 179 10.29 -14.96 -10.96
CA PRO A 179 10.00 -14.17 -9.75
C PRO A 179 10.47 -12.72 -9.84
N GLU A 180 11.64 -12.49 -10.44
CA GLU A 180 12.20 -11.14 -10.58
C GLU A 180 11.46 -10.37 -11.66
N GLY A 181 11.13 -11.01 -12.80
CA GLY A 181 10.24 -10.41 -13.80
C GLY A 181 8.84 -10.10 -13.27
N TRP A 182 8.29 -10.96 -12.40
CA TRP A 182 7.03 -10.70 -11.70
C TRP A 182 7.09 -9.44 -10.85
N LEU A 183 8.17 -9.26 -10.08
CA LEU A 183 8.39 -8.09 -9.25
C LEU A 183 8.75 -6.85 -10.08
N ALA A 184 9.36 -7.02 -11.26
CA ALA A 184 9.75 -5.91 -12.14
C ALA A 184 8.62 -5.36 -13.02
N GLN A 185 7.39 -5.86 -12.88
CA GLN A 185 6.24 -5.34 -13.60
C GLN A 185 6.03 -3.84 -13.29
N PRO A 186 5.67 -3.02 -14.30
CA PRO A 186 5.41 -1.60 -14.09
C PRO A 186 4.24 -1.38 -13.14
N LEU A 187 4.19 -0.24 -12.44
CA LEU A 187 3.08 0.10 -11.53
C LEU A 187 1.71 0.06 -12.22
N THR A 188 1.65 0.52 -13.47
CA THR A 188 0.44 0.58 -14.28
C THR A 188 0.13 -0.79 -14.88
N LEU A 189 -1.15 -1.16 -14.94
CA LEU A 189 -1.54 -2.42 -15.57
C LEU A 189 -1.56 -2.26 -17.08
N ASP A 190 -0.98 -3.23 -17.77
CA ASP A 190 -1.18 -3.37 -19.21
C ASP A 190 -2.54 -4.03 -19.46
N ALA A 191 -3.58 -3.21 -19.59
CA ALA A 191 -4.95 -3.67 -19.87
C ALA A 191 -5.06 -4.51 -21.16
N ALA A 192 -4.09 -4.44 -22.07
CA ALA A 192 -4.08 -5.26 -23.28
C ALA A 192 -3.52 -6.68 -23.05
N ASN A 193 -2.73 -6.90 -22.00
CA ASN A 193 -1.97 -8.14 -21.79
C ASN A 193 -2.34 -8.92 -20.52
N SER A 194 -3.28 -8.43 -19.70
CA SER A 194 -3.74 -9.16 -18.50
C SER A 194 -5.19 -9.60 -18.63
N SER A 195 -5.40 -10.92 -18.72
CA SER A 195 -6.75 -11.52 -18.68
C SER A 195 -7.36 -11.52 -17.27
N SER A 196 -6.55 -11.32 -16.22
CA SER A 196 -7.00 -11.17 -14.83
C SER A 196 -6.02 -10.33 -13.99
N PRO A 197 -6.10 -8.99 -14.06
CA PRO A 197 -5.16 -8.11 -13.36
C PRO A 197 -5.13 -8.33 -11.83
N HIS A 198 -6.25 -8.79 -11.25
CA HIS A 198 -6.37 -9.12 -9.83
C HIS A 198 -5.59 -10.38 -9.38
N HIS A 199 -5.04 -11.14 -10.32
CA HIS A 199 -4.27 -12.36 -10.02
C HIS A 199 -2.83 -12.29 -10.52
N ASP A 200 -2.54 -11.38 -11.46
CA ASP A 200 -1.30 -11.39 -12.22
C ASP A 200 -0.41 -10.15 -12.00
N HIS A 201 -0.61 -9.38 -10.92
CA HIS A 201 0.21 -8.22 -10.61
C HIS A 201 0.58 -8.09 -9.13
N TRP A 202 1.81 -7.67 -8.83
CA TRP A 202 2.33 -7.55 -7.45
C TRP A 202 1.56 -6.54 -6.59
N ALA A 203 0.90 -5.55 -7.24
CA ALA A 203 0.05 -4.55 -6.57
C ALA A 203 -1.41 -5.00 -6.41
N TRP A 204 -1.84 -6.09 -7.06
CA TRP A 204 -3.26 -6.46 -7.14
C TRP A 204 -3.57 -7.89 -6.73
N ILE A 205 -2.56 -8.75 -6.62
CA ILE A 205 -2.74 -10.18 -6.44
C ILE A 205 -3.53 -10.51 -5.17
N ARG A 206 -4.61 -11.29 -5.34
CA ARG A 206 -5.45 -11.82 -4.27
C ARG A 206 -5.52 -13.35 -4.32
N GLY A 207 -6.11 -13.94 -3.28
CA GLY A 207 -6.45 -15.37 -3.27
C GLY A 207 -5.32 -16.29 -2.78
N ASP A 208 -5.14 -17.40 -3.48
CA ASP A 208 -4.49 -18.62 -2.96
C ASP A 208 -3.03 -18.45 -2.54
N TRP A 209 -2.32 -17.46 -3.09
CA TRP A 209 -0.93 -17.19 -2.68
C TRP A 209 -0.83 -16.89 -1.18
N ALA A 210 -1.85 -16.26 -0.59
CA ALA A 210 -1.86 -15.89 0.84
C ALA A 210 -1.92 -17.12 1.78
N ALA A 211 -2.30 -18.29 1.25
CA ALA A 211 -2.33 -19.57 1.96
C ALA A 211 -1.16 -20.50 1.58
N TRP A 212 -0.24 -20.04 0.72
CA TRP A 212 0.89 -20.83 0.26
C TRP A 212 1.86 -21.14 1.41
N ALA A 213 2.08 -22.44 1.69
CA ALA A 213 2.85 -22.89 2.85
C ALA A 213 4.22 -23.50 2.50
N GLU A 214 4.58 -23.63 1.21
CA GLU A 214 5.87 -24.21 0.81
C GLU A 214 7.05 -23.22 0.92
N GLY A 215 6.80 -22.01 1.42
CA GLY A 215 7.79 -20.96 1.62
C GLY A 215 8.12 -20.16 0.36
N TRP A 216 9.07 -19.23 0.53
CA TRP A 216 9.33 -18.13 -0.41
C TRP A 216 10.75 -18.14 -0.99
N THR A 217 11.44 -19.28 -0.94
CA THR A 217 12.83 -19.42 -1.41
C THR A 217 13.02 -19.06 -2.87
N ARG A 218 11.98 -19.22 -3.70
CA ARG A 218 11.96 -18.77 -5.10
C ARG A 218 12.14 -17.26 -5.26
N TYR A 219 11.76 -16.50 -4.25
CA TYR A 219 11.96 -15.06 -4.16
C TYR A 219 13.21 -14.73 -3.33
N ASN A 220 14.10 -15.69 -3.02
CA ASN A 220 15.23 -15.49 -2.10
C ASN A 220 14.81 -14.90 -0.75
N ALA A 221 13.66 -15.32 -0.23
CA ALA A 221 13.10 -14.84 1.03
C ALA A 221 12.62 -16.01 1.90
N ARG A 222 12.60 -15.80 3.22
CA ARG A 222 11.90 -16.65 4.19
C ARG A 222 10.60 -16.02 4.67
N ALA A 223 10.49 -14.69 4.57
CA ALA A 223 9.29 -13.95 4.94
C ALA A 223 8.84 -12.98 3.84
N VAL A 224 7.52 -12.87 3.67
CA VAL A 224 6.88 -11.82 2.85
C VAL A 224 6.02 -10.92 3.74
N ILE A 225 6.29 -9.63 3.74
CA ILE A 225 5.48 -8.61 4.43
C ILE A 225 4.71 -7.81 3.37
N HIS A 226 3.39 -7.72 3.54
CA HIS A 226 2.50 -7.09 2.56
C HIS A 226 1.25 -6.46 3.20
N GLY A 227 0.39 -5.86 2.39
CA GLY A 227 -0.88 -5.24 2.73
C GLY A 227 -2.03 -5.65 1.78
N HIS A 228 -2.80 -4.66 1.29
CA HIS A 228 -3.83 -4.73 0.23
C HIS A 228 -5.15 -5.46 0.55
N THR A 229 -5.06 -6.61 1.22
CA THR A 229 -6.23 -7.42 1.59
C THR A 229 -6.30 -7.58 3.10
N ALA A 230 -6.90 -6.60 3.77
CA ALA A 230 -7.12 -6.58 5.20
C ALA A 230 -7.67 -7.92 5.70
N PRO A 231 -6.95 -8.62 6.59
CA PRO A 231 -7.41 -9.87 7.19
C PRO A 231 -8.50 -9.62 8.24
N TRP A 232 -8.63 -8.37 8.70
CA TRP A 232 -9.59 -7.92 9.70
C TRP A 232 -10.05 -6.51 9.37
N THR A 233 -11.36 -6.26 9.44
CA THR A 233 -11.95 -4.95 9.11
C THR A 233 -12.81 -4.38 10.22
N ARG A 234 -12.80 -4.98 11.42
CA ARG A 234 -13.40 -4.40 12.62
C ARG A 234 -12.34 -3.60 13.35
N SER A 235 -12.73 -2.71 14.25
CA SER A 235 -11.79 -2.02 15.12
C SER A 235 -11.00 -3.03 15.95
N PHE A 236 -9.71 -2.79 16.13
CA PHE A 236 -8.87 -3.56 17.05
C PHE A 236 -9.07 -3.04 18.47
N GLU A 237 -9.39 -3.94 19.39
CA GLU A 237 -9.64 -3.61 20.80
C GLU A 237 -8.32 -3.43 21.56
N ASP A 238 -7.34 -4.30 21.30
CA ASP A 238 -6.01 -4.29 21.90
C ASP A 238 -4.92 -4.86 20.95
N GLY A 239 -3.67 -4.86 21.42
CA GLY A 239 -2.54 -5.35 20.63
C GLY A 239 -2.57 -6.84 20.31
N SER A 240 -3.20 -7.68 21.13
CA SER A 240 -3.24 -9.13 20.90
C SER A 240 -4.01 -9.50 19.64
N GLU A 241 -5.06 -8.74 19.31
CA GLU A 241 -5.82 -8.88 18.07
C GLU A 241 -4.97 -8.57 16.83
N LEU A 242 -4.01 -7.63 16.93
CA LEU A 242 -3.06 -7.38 15.83
C LEU A 242 -2.29 -8.65 15.50
N SER A 243 -1.62 -9.26 16.49
CA SER A 243 -0.88 -10.50 16.24
C SER A 243 -1.79 -11.65 15.76
N THR A 244 -3.03 -11.72 16.23
CA THR A 244 -3.98 -12.77 15.83
C THR A 244 -4.35 -12.70 14.35
N HIS A 245 -4.45 -11.49 13.79
CA HIS A 245 -4.92 -11.30 12.41
C HIS A 245 -3.81 -11.02 11.40
N LEU A 246 -2.73 -10.36 11.83
CA LEU A 246 -1.65 -9.90 10.96
C LEU A 246 -0.51 -10.91 10.85
N ASP A 247 -0.28 -11.72 11.89
CA ASP A 247 0.85 -12.63 11.98
C ASP A 247 0.56 -14.01 11.39
N LYS A 248 1.28 -14.36 10.33
CA LYS A 248 1.41 -15.74 9.86
C LYS A 248 2.87 -16.11 9.58
N LEU A 249 3.81 -15.47 10.26
CA LEU A 249 5.24 -15.69 10.04
C LEU A 249 5.63 -17.13 10.36
N GLY A 250 5.22 -17.64 11.53
CA GLY A 250 5.54 -18.99 11.98
C GLY A 250 4.81 -20.13 11.26
N THR A 251 3.83 -19.83 10.39
CA THR A 251 3.05 -20.87 9.68
C THR A 251 3.33 -20.88 8.18
N VAL A 252 3.23 -19.73 7.52
CA VAL A 252 3.40 -19.63 6.05
C VAL A 252 4.46 -18.58 5.68
N GLY A 253 5.28 -18.12 6.62
CA GLY A 253 6.32 -17.13 6.35
C GLY A 253 5.76 -15.79 5.85
N ARG A 254 4.60 -15.35 6.35
CA ARG A 254 3.91 -14.16 5.82
C ARG A 254 3.40 -13.26 6.94
N ILE A 255 3.55 -11.96 6.78
CA ILE A 255 2.93 -10.96 7.65
C ILE A 255 2.08 -10.03 6.77
N ASN A 256 0.81 -9.84 7.13
CA ASN A 256 -0.07 -8.89 6.46
C ASN A 256 -0.33 -7.72 7.40
N VAL A 257 0.17 -6.53 7.09
CA VAL A 257 0.01 -5.33 7.93
C VAL A 257 -1.02 -4.34 7.38
N ASP A 258 -1.90 -4.75 6.47
CA ASP A 258 -3.12 -3.99 6.20
C ASP A 258 -4.07 -4.09 7.40
N GLY A 259 -4.12 -3.01 8.20
CA GLY A 259 -4.95 -2.88 9.39
C GLY A 259 -6.44 -2.64 9.10
N GLY A 260 -6.86 -2.62 7.84
CA GLY A 260 -8.24 -2.33 7.46
C GLY A 260 -8.60 -0.85 7.59
N SER A 261 -7.61 0.04 7.47
CA SER A 261 -7.72 1.51 7.60
C SER A 261 -8.93 2.08 6.84
N TYR A 262 -9.18 1.58 5.63
CA TYR A 262 -10.32 2.00 4.80
C TYR A 262 -11.71 1.74 5.41
N ARG A 263 -11.83 0.84 6.39
CA ARG A 263 -13.10 0.54 7.08
C ARG A 263 -13.09 0.95 8.55
N ASN A 264 -12.02 0.63 9.28
CA ASN A 264 -11.96 0.77 10.72
C ASN A 264 -11.08 1.96 11.18
N GLY A 265 -10.37 2.61 10.25
CA GLY A 265 -9.47 3.73 10.56
C GLY A 265 -8.16 3.33 11.24
N THR A 266 -7.82 2.04 11.31
CA THR A 266 -6.56 1.56 11.90
C THR A 266 -5.48 1.44 10.85
N VAL A 267 -4.38 2.15 11.04
CA VAL A 267 -3.13 1.90 10.31
C VAL A 267 -2.28 0.97 11.16
N ALA A 268 -1.82 -0.13 10.58
CA ALA A 268 -1.03 -1.14 11.28
C ALA A 268 0.42 -1.18 10.75
N ALA A 269 1.31 -1.67 11.61
CA ALA A 269 2.72 -1.84 11.28
C ALA A 269 3.30 -3.07 11.97
N VAL A 270 4.41 -3.56 11.43
CA VAL A 270 5.30 -4.52 12.09
C VAL A 270 6.68 -3.87 12.24
N HIS A 271 7.22 -3.88 13.45
CA HIS A 271 8.59 -3.45 13.75
C HIS A 271 9.43 -4.71 13.95
N LEU A 272 10.47 -4.87 13.13
CA LEU A 272 11.43 -5.97 13.20
C LEU A 272 12.82 -5.45 13.55
N ARG A 273 13.50 -6.15 14.45
CA ARG A 273 14.91 -5.95 14.79
C ARG A 273 15.57 -7.30 15.00
N LYS A 274 16.88 -7.33 15.19
CA LYS A 274 17.60 -8.61 15.34
C LYS A 274 16.98 -9.53 16.41
N GLY A 275 16.39 -10.64 15.96
CA GLY A 275 15.89 -11.73 16.80
C GLY A 275 14.46 -11.55 17.29
N GLU A 276 13.80 -10.42 17.01
CA GLU A 276 12.45 -10.17 17.51
C GLU A 276 11.65 -9.15 16.68
N TYR A 277 10.32 -9.28 16.75
CA TYR A 277 9.38 -8.40 16.07
C TYR A 277 8.17 -8.11 16.94
N ARG A 278 7.46 -7.00 16.67
CA ARG A 278 6.19 -6.65 17.32
C ARG A 278 5.24 -5.99 16.33
N PHE A 279 3.95 -6.05 16.64
CA PHE A 279 2.92 -5.34 15.89
C PHE A 279 2.52 -4.06 16.59
N LEU A 280 2.19 -3.07 15.79
CA LEU A 280 1.67 -1.76 16.21
C LEU A 280 0.40 -1.47 15.42
N GLY A 281 -0.54 -0.77 16.04
CA GLY A 281 -1.73 -0.26 15.38
C GLY A 281 -2.09 1.12 15.91
N ALA A 282 -2.17 2.12 15.06
CA ALA A 282 -2.74 3.41 15.42
C ALA A 282 -4.22 3.42 15.03
N VAL A 283 -5.10 3.46 16.03
CA VAL A 283 -6.54 3.51 15.83
C VAL A 283 -6.99 4.97 15.85
N ARG A 284 -7.63 5.41 14.76
CA ARG A 284 -8.21 6.76 14.65
C ARG A 284 -9.10 7.06 15.86
N GLY A 285 -8.96 8.26 16.42
CA GLY A 285 -9.85 8.75 17.47
C GLY A 285 -11.26 8.98 16.92
N LEU A 286 -12.28 8.77 17.76
CA LEU A 286 -13.66 9.18 17.47
C LEU A 286 -13.80 10.70 17.40
#